data_AF-A0A931GSE3-F1
#
_entry.id   AF-A0A931GSE3-F1
#
_cell.length_a   1.000
_cell.length_b   1.000
_cell.length_c   1.000
_cell.angle_alpha   90.00
_cell.angle_beta   90.00
_cell.angle_gamma   90.00
#
_symmetry.space_group_name_H-M   'P 1'
#
loop_
_entity.id
_entity.type
_entity.pdbx_description
1 polymer ?
#
loop_
_entity_poly.entity_id
_entity_poly.type
_entity_poly.pdbx_seq_one_letter_code
_entity_poly.pdbx_strand_id
1 'polypeptide(L)'
;MEKPTKQQYSFDFKKEVVQRHLAGETAMDLAREFGLSSDQLVKGWSWKWRKGGDEALKPKPKGRPKGSVAPKPLSEEEKLRRQIARLEAENAYLKKLRDLRNQGRA
;
A
#
# COMPACT_ATOMS: atom_id res chain seq x y z
N MET A 1 10.46 33.61 -0.71
CA MET A 1 10.47 32.63 -1.82
C MET A 1 9.16 31.87 -1.78
N GLU A 2 8.25 32.14 -2.72
CA GLU A 2 6.98 31.41 -2.82
C GLU A 2 7.23 30.01 -3.38
N LYS A 3 6.60 29.00 -2.79
CA LYS A 3 6.73 27.61 -3.24
C LYS A 3 5.90 27.44 -4.53
N PRO A 4 6.45 26.86 -5.62
CA PRO A 4 5.68 26.63 -6.83
C PRO A 4 4.48 25.73 -6.52
N THR A 5 3.27 26.26 -6.74
CA THR A 5 2.02 25.54 -6.54
C THR A 5 1.83 24.55 -7.68
N LYS A 6 1.50 23.31 -7.32
CA LYS A 6 1.26 22.26 -8.31
C LYS A 6 -0.07 22.51 -9.01
N GLN A 7 -0.02 22.81 -10.30
CA GLN A 7 -1.19 22.86 -11.18
C GLN A 7 -2.02 21.57 -11.05
N GLN A 8 -3.31 21.72 -10.79
CA GLN A 8 -4.25 20.60 -10.68
C GLN A 8 -5.11 20.52 -11.93
N TYR A 9 -5.03 19.40 -12.63
CA TYR A 9 -5.86 19.11 -13.79
C TYR A 9 -7.03 18.20 -13.40
N SER A 10 -8.23 18.53 -13.88
CA SER A 10 -9.44 17.73 -13.69
C SER A 10 -9.30 16.36 -14.34
N PHE A 11 -10.18 15.42 -13.96
CA PHE A 11 -10.18 14.08 -14.54
C PHE A 11 -10.53 14.12 -16.04
N ASP A 12 -11.59 14.86 -16.40
CA ASP A 12 -12.08 14.93 -17.78
C ASP A 12 -11.02 15.50 -18.72
N PHE A 13 -10.32 16.55 -18.29
CA PHE A 13 -9.22 17.14 -19.03
C PHE A 13 -8.08 16.13 -19.27
N LYS A 14 -7.66 15.39 -18.23
CA LYS A 14 -6.63 14.36 -18.40
C LYS A 14 -7.09 13.25 -19.34
N LYS A 15 -8.37 12.88 -19.27
CA LYS A 15 -8.95 11.83 -20.12
C LYS A 15 -8.95 12.24 -21.58
N GLU A 16 -9.36 13.47 -21.89
CA GLU A 16 -9.31 14.04 -23.24
C GLU A 16 -7.89 14.01 -23.82
N VAL A 17 -6.92 14.55 -23.08
CA VAL A 17 -5.51 14.58 -23.51
C VAL A 17 -4.97 13.16 -23.76
N VAL A 18 -5.32 12.20 -22.91
CA VAL A 18 -4.92 10.80 -23.09
C VAL A 18 -5.59 10.17 -24.30
N GLN A 19 -6.88 10.41 -24.54
CA GLN A 19 -7.59 9.87 -25.70
C GLN A 19 -6.97 10.36 -27.01
N ARG A 20 -6.63 11.64 -27.11
CA ARG A 20 -5.95 12.21 -28.29
C ARG A 20 -4.54 11.65 -28.47
N HIS A 21 -3.79 11.48 -27.37
CA HIS A 21 -2.47 10.84 -27.44
C HIS A 21 -2.55 9.36 -27.85
N LEU A 22 -3.62 8.65 -27.47
CA LEU A 22 -3.86 7.26 -27.91
C LEU A 22 -4.33 7.19 -29.37
N ALA A 23 -4.96 8.25 -29.88
CA ALA A 23 -5.33 8.37 -31.29
C ALA A 23 -4.12 8.64 -32.22
N GLY A 24 -2.92 8.85 -31.65
CA GLY A 24 -1.67 8.96 -32.40
C GLY A 24 -1.06 10.37 -32.43
N GLU A 25 -1.69 11.35 -31.77
CA GLU A 25 -1.12 12.69 -31.65
C GLU A 25 0.13 12.68 -30.75
N THR A 26 1.10 13.55 -31.04
CA THR A 26 2.35 13.55 -30.28
C THR A 26 2.17 14.19 -28.92
N ALA A 27 2.87 13.67 -27.90
CA ALA A 27 2.84 14.25 -26.56
C ALA A 27 3.30 15.73 -26.53
N MET A 28 4.16 16.14 -27.47
CA MET A 28 4.67 17.50 -27.55
C MET A 28 3.61 18.47 -28.09
N ASP A 29 2.89 18.08 -29.13
CA ASP A 29 1.84 18.92 -29.72
C ASP A 29 0.69 19.09 -28.73
N LEU A 30 0.27 18.00 -28.08
CA LEU A 30 -0.75 18.05 -27.03
C LEU A 30 -0.31 18.90 -25.84
N ALA A 31 0.96 18.85 -25.44
CA ALA A 31 1.44 19.72 -24.37
C ALA A 31 1.38 21.20 -24.75
N ARG A 32 1.66 21.55 -26.01
CA ARG A 32 1.56 22.92 -26.51
C ARG A 32 0.11 23.38 -26.63
N GLU A 33 -0.75 22.56 -27.23
CA GLU A 33 -2.17 22.85 -27.44
C GLU A 33 -2.91 23.05 -26.11
N PHE A 34 -2.68 22.16 -25.16
CA PHE A 34 -3.35 22.19 -23.85
C PHE A 34 -2.60 23.03 -22.80
N GLY A 35 -1.54 23.76 -23.17
CA GLY A 35 -0.79 24.63 -22.27
C GLY A 35 -0.13 23.90 -21.09
N LEU A 36 0.30 22.66 -21.29
CA LEU A 36 0.97 21.85 -20.26
C LEU A 36 2.42 22.26 -20.12
N SER A 37 2.93 22.19 -18.88
CA SER A 37 4.33 22.55 -18.61
C SER A 37 5.36 21.61 -19.23
N SER A 38 4.97 20.39 -19.61
CA SER A 38 5.84 19.41 -20.26
C SER A 38 5.03 18.29 -20.91
N ASP A 39 5.54 17.78 -22.03
CA ASP A 39 5.08 16.55 -22.72
C ASP A 39 5.13 15.30 -21.82
N GLN A 40 5.99 15.31 -20.79
CA GLN A 40 6.07 14.24 -19.81
C GLN A 40 4.77 14.06 -19.01
N LEU A 41 3.96 15.11 -18.85
CA LEU A 41 2.63 14.99 -18.25
C LEU A 41 1.71 14.11 -19.10
N VAL A 42 1.68 14.34 -20.42
CA VAL A 42 0.88 13.57 -21.38
C VAL A 42 1.33 12.10 -21.39
N LYS A 43 2.64 11.86 -21.47
CA LYS A 43 3.23 10.51 -21.41
C LYS A 43 2.88 9.81 -20.10
N GLY A 44 2.99 10.50 -18.97
CA GLY A 44 2.68 9.96 -17.65
C GLY A 44 1.20 9.61 -17.47
N TRP A 45 0.28 10.45 -17.96
CA TRP A 45 -1.15 10.15 -17.94
C TRP A 45 -1.50 8.96 -18.84
N SER A 46 -0.91 8.91 -20.04
CA SER A 46 -1.15 7.83 -20.99
C SER A 46 -0.62 6.49 -20.50
N TRP A 47 0.55 6.49 -19.84
CA TRP A 47 1.09 5.29 -19.19
C TRP A 47 0.18 4.80 -18.06
N LYS A 48 -0.33 5.71 -17.20
CA LYS A 48 -1.29 5.34 -16.14
C LYS A 48 -2.57 4.75 -16.72
N TRP A 49 -3.11 5.36 -17.76
CA TRP A 49 -4.31 4.87 -18.42
C TRP A 49 -4.09 3.49 -19.05
N ARG A 50 -2.95 3.25 -19.71
CA ARG A 50 -2.63 1.89 -20.21
C ARG A 50 -2.54 0.83 -19.10
N LYS A 51 -2.23 1.23 -17.86
CA LYS A 51 -2.11 0.30 -16.72
C LYS A 51 -3.41 0.03 -15.98
N GLY A 52 -4.36 0.96 -15.98
CA GLY A 52 -5.58 0.83 -15.16
C GLY A 52 -6.77 1.66 -15.64
N GLY A 53 -6.77 2.05 -16.91
CA GLY A 53 -7.83 2.82 -17.55
C GLY A 53 -8.15 4.13 -16.83
N ASP A 54 -9.44 4.45 -16.82
CA ASP A 54 -9.98 5.68 -16.24
C ASP A 54 -9.77 5.74 -14.72
N GLU A 55 -9.87 4.62 -13.99
CA GLU A 55 -9.64 4.59 -12.54
C GLU A 55 -8.21 5.02 -12.17
N ALA A 56 -7.23 4.78 -13.05
CA ALA A 56 -5.84 5.19 -12.82
C ALA A 56 -5.60 6.69 -13.03
N LEU A 57 -6.50 7.40 -13.71
CA LEU A 57 -6.44 8.85 -13.91
C LEU A 57 -7.16 9.64 -12.81
N LYS A 58 -8.11 9.01 -12.12
CA LYS A 58 -8.85 9.65 -11.03
C LYS A 58 -7.92 10.05 -9.88
N PRO A 59 -8.16 11.21 -9.24
CA PRO A 59 -7.40 11.59 -8.05
C PRO A 59 -7.60 10.55 -6.96
N LYS A 60 -6.50 9.98 -6.46
CA LYS A 60 -6.56 9.08 -5.30
C LYS A 60 -7.03 9.88 -4.08
N PRO A 61 -7.89 9.29 -3.22
CA PRO A 61 -8.35 9.96 -2.00
C PRO A 61 -7.13 10.41 -1.20
N LYS A 62 -7.09 11.71 -0.89
CA LYS A 62 -5.98 12.34 -0.17
C LYS A 62 -6.09 11.97 1.32
N GLY A 63 -5.21 11.09 1.78
CA GLY A 63 -5.13 10.71 3.20
C GLY A 63 -4.69 9.26 3.41
N ARG A 64 -4.36 8.92 4.65
CA ARG A 64 -4.19 7.53 5.07
C ARG A 64 -5.54 6.82 4.87
N PRO A 65 -5.62 5.63 4.24
CA PRO A 65 -6.86 4.87 4.24
C PRO A 65 -7.35 4.73 5.69
N LYS A 66 -8.61 5.07 5.95
CA LYS A 66 -9.27 4.84 7.24
C LYS A 66 -9.35 3.32 7.45
N GLY A 67 -8.28 2.74 7.97
CA GLY A 67 -8.12 1.28 7.96
C GLY A 67 -6.71 0.81 8.29
N SER A 68 -5.98 1.50 9.17
CA SER A 68 -5.10 0.74 10.06
C SER A 68 -5.98 0.30 11.22
N VAL A 69 -6.74 -0.77 11.01
CA VAL A 69 -7.46 -1.44 12.09
C VAL A 69 -6.39 -1.77 13.13
N ALA A 70 -6.56 -1.28 14.36
CA ALA A 70 -5.77 -1.74 15.49
C ALA A 70 -5.74 -3.29 15.44
N PRO A 71 -4.62 -3.94 15.83
CA PRO A 71 -4.55 -5.40 15.79
C PRO A 71 -5.80 -5.96 16.45
N LYS A 72 -6.54 -6.81 15.74
CA LYS A 72 -7.74 -7.47 16.24
C LYS A 72 -7.40 -8.03 17.63
N PRO A 73 -8.21 -7.78 18.68
CA PRO A 73 -7.99 -8.46 19.95
C PRO A 73 -7.97 -9.97 19.67
N LEU A 74 -6.95 -10.65 20.18
CA LEU A 74 -6.78 -12.10 19.97
C LEU A 74 -8.09 -12.81 20.31
N SER A 75 -8.52 -13.71 19.43
CA SER A 75 -9.64 -14.60 19.71
C SER A 75 -9.37 -15.35 21.01
N GLU A 76 -10.43 -15.70 21.76
CA GLU A 76 -10.31 -16.55 22.95
C GLU A 76 -9.52 -17.83 22.63
N GLU A 77 -9.71 -18.40 21.43
CA GLU A 77 -8.96 -19.55 20.97
C GLU A 77 -7.45 -19.29 20.86
N GLU A 78 -7.05 -18.13 20.34
CA GLU A 78 -5.64 -17.77 20.20
C GLU A 78 -4.98 -17.50 21.55
N LYS A 79 -5.73 -16.91 22.50
CA LYS A 79 -5.27 -16.74 23.89
C LYS A 79 -5.05 -18.10 24.55
N LEU A 80 -5.99 -19.03 24.40
CA LEU A 80 -5.88 -20.38 24.93
C LEU A 80 -4.69 -21.13 24.35
N ARG A 81 -4.46 -21.05 23.03
CA ARG A 81 -3.29 -21.65 22.38
C ARG A 81 -1.97 -21.12 22.94
N ARG A 82 -1.88 -19.80 23.18
CA ARG A 82 -0.69 -19.19 23.81
C ARG A 82 -0.49 -19.66 25.24
N GLN A 83 -1.57 -19.81 26.01
CA GLN A 83 -1.50 -20.27 27.38
C GLN A 83 -1.09 -21.74 27.47
N ILE A 84 -1.61 -22.59 26.59
CA ILE A 84 -1.19 -23.99 26.47
C ILE A 84 0.30 -24.06 26.15
N ALA A 85 0.77 -23.33 25.14
CA ALA A 85 2.19 -23.33 24.77
C ALA A 85 3.11 -22.90 25.93
N ARG A 86 2.69 -21.89 26.72
CA ARG A 86 3.42 -21.45 27.91
C ARG A 86 3.47 -22.55 28.98
N LEU A 87 2.32 -23.16 29.28
CA LEU A 87 2.22 -24.21 30.29
C LEU A 87 3.00 -25.48 29.89
N GLU A 88 3.02 -25.82 28.60
CA GLU A 88 3.81 -26.92 28.07
C GLU A 88 5.31 -26.66 28.23
N ALA A 89 5.77 -25.45 27.93
CA ALA A 89 7.16 -25.07 28.13
C ALA A 89 7.58 -25.11 29.61
N GLU A 90 6.73 -24.60 30.51
CA GLU A 90 6.96 -24.65 31.96
C GLU A 90 7.01 -26.09 32.47
N ASN A 91 6.06 -26.93 32.04
CA ASN A 91 6.04 -28.35 32.39
C ASN A 91 7.28 -29.09 31.87
N ALA A 92 7.73 -28.80 30.65
CA ALA A 92 8.94 -29.40 30.09
C ALA A 92 10.18 -29.03 30.91
N TYR A 93 10.28 -27.76 31.32
CA TYR A 93 11.38 -27.29 32.18
C TYR A 93 11.37 -27.98 33.55
N LEU A 94 10.20 -28.05 34.21
CA LEU A 94 10.07 -28.70 35.51
C LEU A 94 10.38 -30.20 35.46
N LYS A 95 9.97 -30.89 34.40
CA LYS A 95 10.32 -32.30 34.17
C LYS A 95 11.84 -32.47 34.05
N LYS A 96 12.50 -31.62 33.25
CA LYS A 96 13.96 -31.68 33.10
C LYS A 96 14.69 -31.46 34.43
N LEU A 97 14.25 -30.51 35.25
CA LEU A 97 14.81 -30.30 36.59
C LEU A 97 14.63 -31.51 37.50
N ARG A 98 13.46 -32.15 37.46
CA ARG A 98 13.19 -33.37 38.23
C ARG A 98 14.12 -34.51 37.81
N ASP A 99 14.33 -34.70 36.50
CA ASP A 99 15.22 -35.73 35.97
C ASP A 99 16.66 -35.52 36.44
N LEU A 100 17.16 -34.28 36.37
CA LEU A 100 18.50 -33.94 36.86
C LEU A 100 18.67 -34.20 38.36
N ARG A 101 17.66 -33.85 39.18
CA ARG A 101 17.67 -34.12 40.63
C ARG A 101 17.68 -35.62 40.94
N ASN A 102 16.97 -36.42 40.15
CA ASN A 102 16.94 -37.87 40.33
C ASN A 102 18.26 -38.53 39.93
N GLN A 103 18.97 -37.98 38.93
CA GLN A 103 20.29 -38.47 38.50
C GLN A 103 21.39 -38.22 39.55
N GLY A 104 21.32 -37.10 40.30
CA GLY A 104 22.26 -36.79 41.39
C GLY A 104 21.97 -37.50 42.72
N ARG A 105 21.00 -38.41 42.77
CA ARG A 105 20.62 -39.21 43.94
C ARG A 105 20.99 -40.70 43.80
N ALA A 106 21.76 -41.06 42.77
CA ALA A 106 22.36 -42.37 42.59
C ALA A 106 23.75 -42.45 43.23
#